data_AF-A0A3R9SKZ2-F1
#
_entry.id   AF-A0A3R9SKZ2-F1
#
_cell.length_a   1.000
_cell.length_b   1.000
_cell.length_c   1.000
_cell.angle_alpha   90.00
_cell.angle_beta   90.00
_cell.angle_gamma   90.00
#
_symmetry.space_group_name_H-M   'P 1'
#
loop_
_entity.id
_entity.type
_entity.pdbx_description
1 polymer ?
#
loop_
_entity_poly.entity_id
_entity_poly.type
_entity_poly.pdbx_seq_one_letter_code
_entity_poly.pdbx_strand_id
1 'polypeptide(L)'
;MRVIVLGSGVIGVASAYYLARQGAEVTVLDRQSGPAEETSFGNAGQISPGYSTPWAAPGIPFKAVKWMFQHHAPLAINLDGSMWQLQWMAQMLKNCNP
;
A
#
# COMPACT_ATOMS: atom_id res chain seq x y z
N MET A 1 16.39 -2.01 -24.95
CA MET A 1 15.61 -2.96 -24.11
C MET A 1 14.15 -2.53 -24.13
N ARG A 2 13.19 -3.46 -24.25
CA ARG A 2 11.75 -3.15 -24.20
C ARG A 2 11.18 -3.54 -22.86
N VAL A 3 10.41 -2.65 -22.22
CA VAL A 3 9.80 -2.88 -20.90
C VAL A 3 8.34 -2.50 -20.94
N ILE A 4 7.48 -3.37 -20.40
CA ILE A 4 6.07 -3.06 -20.18
C ILE A 4 5.88 -2.78 -18.70
N VAL A 5 5.28 -1.64 -18.37
CA VAL A 5 4.85 -1.27 -17.02
C VAL A 5 3.33 -1.41 -16.95
N LEU A 6 2.84 -2.22 -16.01
CA LEU A 6 1.41 -2.41 -15.76
C LEU A 6 0.98 -1.48 -14.62
N GLY A 7 0.12 -0.52 -14.94
CA GLY A 7 -0.36 0.51 -14.04
C GLY A 7 0.26 1.89 -14.32
N SER A 8 -0.58 2.91 -14.42
CA SER A 8 -0.27 4.33 -14.61
C SER A 8 -0.54 5.16 -13.35
N GLY A 9 -0.56 4.52 -12.18
CA GLY A 9 -0.45 5.20 -10.88
C GLY A 9 0.95 5.76 -10.63
N VAL A 10 1.13 6.44 -9.49
CA VAL A 10 2.39 7.17 -9.16
C VAL A 10 3.65 6.30 -9.27
N ILE A 11 3.58 5.04 -8.82
CA ILE A 11 4.71 4.10 -8.88
C ILE A 11 5.03 3.69 -10.32
N GLY A 12 3.99 3.39 -11.12
CA GLY A 12 4.15 2.97 -12.51
C GLY A 12 4.73 4.07 -13.38
N VAL A 13 4.20 5.29 -13.28
CA VAL A 13 4.70 6.46 -14.02
C VAL A 13 6.13 6.81 -13.63
N ALA A 14 6.45 6.80 -12.32
CA ALA A 14 7.80 7.06 -11.86
C ALA A 14 8.80 6.01 -12.39
N SER A 15 8.42 4.73 -12.33
CA SER A 15 9.25 3.64 -12.85
C SER A 15 9.47 3.78 -14.35
N ALA A 16 8.41 4.02 -15.13
CA ALA A 16 8.48 4.20 -16.56
C ALA A 16 9.39 5.37 -16.95
N TYR A 17 9.28 6.50 -16.23
CA TYR A 17 10.14 7.67 -16.44
C TYR A 17 11.63 7.36 -16.27
N TYR A 18 12.00 6.71 -15.15
CA TYR A 18 13.41 6.38 -14.91
C TYR A 18 13.94 5.30 -15.85
N LEU A 19 13.13 4.32 -16.23
CA LEU A 19 13.49 3.32 -17.24
C LEU A 19 13.72 3.96 -18.61
N ALA A 20 12.83 4.86 -19.03
CA ALA A 20 12.97 5.60 -20.29
C ALA A 20 14.23 6.48 -20.29
N ARG A 21 14.54 7.14 -19.16
CA ARG A 21 15.80 7.90 -19.00
C ARG A 21 17.07 7.04 -19.11
N GLN A 22 16.97 5.75 -18.82
CA GLN A 22 18.08 4.79 -18.99
C GLN A 22 18.12 4.19 -20.41
N GLY A 23 17.30 4.68 -21.35
CA GLY A 23 17.27 4.22 -22.73
C GLY A 23 16.42 2.98 -22.99
N ALA A 24 15.56 2.59 -22.04
CA ALA A 24 14.55 1.57 -22.31
C ALA A 24 13.41 2.15 -23.17
N GLU A 25 12.91 1.34 -24.11
CA GLU A 25 11.65 1.59 -24.80
C GLU A 25 10.53 1.08 -23.87
N VAL A 26 9.75 2.01 -23.29
CA VAL A 26 8.76 1.69 -22.26
C VAL A 26 7.35 1.84 -22.81
N THR A 27 6.52 0.82 -22.61
CA THR A 27 5.06 0.91 -22.81
C THR A 27 4.37 0.83 -21.46
N VAL A 28 3.53 1.81 -21.15
CA VAL A 28 2.69 1.79 -19.94
C VAL A 28 1.29 1.35 -20.34
N LEU A 29 0.77 0.32 -19.69
CA LEU A 29 -0.59 -0.17 -19.86
C LEU A 29 -1.36 0.02 -18.56
N ASP A 30 -2.53 0.65 -18.64
CA ASP A 30 -3.47 0.76 -17.53
C ASP A 30 -4.87 0.34 -17.99
N ARG A 31 -5.71 -0.11 -17.06
CA ARG A 31 -7.11 -0.47 -17.34
C ARG A 31 -8.03 0.74 -17.35
N GLN A 32 -7.64 1.82 -16.67
CA GLN A 32 -8.39 3.05 -16.55
C GLN A 32 -8.17 3.94 -17.79
N SER A 33 -9.06 4.91 -18.00
CA SER A 33 -9.01 5.78 -19.19
C SER A 33 -7.83 6.76 -19.18
N GLY A 34 -7.31 7.06 -18.01
CA GLY A 34 -6.21 8.00 -17.80
C GLY A 34 -5.27 7.61 -16.66
N PRO A 35 -4.15 8.33 -16.51
CA PRO A 35 -3.21 8.09 -15.42
C PRO A 35 -3.81 8.49 -14.07
N ALA A 36 -3.40 7.77 -13.03
CA ALA A 36 -3.75 8.07 -11.66
C ALA A 36 -5.26 8.18 -11.37
N GLU A 37 -6.11 7.35 -11.97
CA GLU A 37 -7.58 7.36 -11.76
C GLU A 37 -8.07 6.48 -10.58
N GLU A 38 -7.17 5.87 -9.80
CA GLU A 38 -7.52 5.08 -8.60
C GLU A 38 -6.84 5.62 -7.33
N THR A 39 -6.11 4.80 -6.56
CA THR A 39 -5.47 5.22 -5.30
C THR A 39 -4.57 6.45 -5.46
N SER A 40 -3.96 6.63 -6.64
CA SER A 40 -3.14 7.81 -6.93
C SER A 40 -3.95 9.09 -7.13
N PHE A 41 -5.25 9.02 -7.50
CA PHE A 41 -6.12 10.18 -7.72
C PHE A 41 -6.33 11.00 -6.44
N GLY A 42 -6.70 10.29 -5.36
CA GLY A 42 -7.17 10.88 -4.10
C GLY A 42 -6.17 10.78 -2.95
N ASN A 43 -4.87 10.66 -3.24
CA ASN A 43 -3.88 10.59 -2.18
C ASN A 43 -3.70 11.97 -1.52
N ALA A 44 -3.51 12.03 -0.20
CA ALA A 44 -3.37 13.28 0.55
C ALA A 44 -2.04 14.03 0.30
N GLY A 45 -1.19 13.55 -0.61
CA GLY A 45 0.13 14.13 -0.88
C GLY A 45 1.13 14.00 0.28
N GLN A 46 0.81 13.23 1.32
CA GLN A 46 1.63 13.12 2.51
C GLN A 46 2.85 12.23 2.24
N ILE A 47 4.04 12.82 2.34
CA ILE A 47 5.31 12.08 2.31
C ILE A 47 5.67 11.73 3.75
N SER A 48 5.58 10.44 4.10
CA SER A 48 5.89 9.94 5.46
C SER A 48 7.07 8.96 5.43
N PRO A 49 8.33 9.45 5.45
CA PRO A 49 9.52 8.60 5.37
C PRO A 49 9.56 7.51 6.46
N GLY A 50 9.03 7.81 7.65
CA GLY A 50 8.94 6.88 8.79
C GLY A 50 7.80 5.86 8.75
N TYR A 51 6.90 5.91 7.76
CA TYR A 51 5.70 5.06 7.65
C TYR A 51 5.56 4.41 6.26
N SER A 52 6.67 4.04 5.64
CA SER A 52 6.73 3.48 4.27
C SER A 52 6.40 1.99 4.17
N THR A 53 6.18 1.29 5.30
CA THR A 53 5.79 -0.12 5.31
C THR A 53 4.28 -0.29 5.17
N PRO A 54 3.80 -1.27 4.38
CA PRO A 54 2.36 -1.50 4.23
C PRO A 54 1.71 -1.81 5.58
N TRP A 55 0.49 -1.33 5.78
CA TRP A 55 -0.26 -1.52 7.02
C TRP A 55 -0.59 -3.00 7.29
N ALA A 56 -0.54 -3.84 6.26
CA ALA A 56 -0.65 -5.29 6.32
C ALA A 56 0.68 -5.99 5.96
N ALA A 57 1.83 -5.47 6.38
CA ALA A 57 3.10 -6.18 6.18
C ALA A 57 3.13 -7.52 6.96
N PRO A 58 3.90 -8.54 6.53
CA PRO A 58 3.97 -9.85 7.19
C PRO A 58 4.25 -9.82 8.70
N GLY A 59 5.03 -8.83 9.16
CA GLY A 59 5.37 -8.66 10.57
C GLY A 59 4.34 -7.92 11.42
N ILE A 60 3.26 -7.40 10.82
CA ILE A 60 2.25 -6.60 11.53
C ILE A 60 1.52 -7.39 12.62
N PRO A 61 1.09 -8.65 12.44
CA PRO A 61 0.39 -9.38 13.50
C PRO A 61 1.19 -9.46 14.81
N PHE A 62 2.48 -9.78 14.72
CA PHE A 62 3.37 -9.84 15.89
C PHE A 62 3.61 -8.46 16.51
N LYS A 63 3.80 -7.43 15.67
CA LYS A 63 3.93 -6.05 16.14
C LYS A 63 2.65 -5.57 16.82
N ALA A 64 1.48 -5.88 16.28
CA ALA A 64 0.17 -5.53 16.82
C ALA A 64 -0.02 -6.13 18.22
N VAL A 65 0.28 -7.43 18.39
CA VAL A 65 0.25 -8.08 19.72
C VAL A 65 1.18 -7.36 20.69
N LYS A 66 2.42 -7.07 20.29
CA LYS A 66 3.35 -6.31 21.13
C LYS A 66 2.83 -4.92 21.48
N TRP A 67 2.26 -4.20 20.52
CA TRP A 67 1.75 -2.84 20.68
C TRP A 67 0.55 -2.79 21.63
N MET A 68 -0.30 -3.80 21.68
CA MET A 68 -1.41 -3.86 22.64
C MET A 68 -0.97 -3.79 24.11
N PHE A 69 0.30 -4.13 24.41
CA PHE A 69 0.87 -4.06 25.76
C PHE A 69 1.79 -2.84 25.98
N GLN A 70 1.87 -1.90 25.03
CA GLN A 70 2.70 -0.70 25.15
C GLN A 70 1.88 0.50 25.62
N HIS A 71 2.44 1.28 26.55
CA HIS A 71 1.78 2.49 27.06
C HIS A 71 1.57 3.57 25.99
N HIS A 72 2.51 3.69 25.05
CA HIS A 72 2.42 4.59 23.88
C HIS A 72 2.39 3.77 22.60
N ALA A 73 1.34 2.96 22.45
CA ALA A 73 1.16 2.10 21.29
C ALA A 73 0.82 2.91 20.02
N PRO A 74 1.45 2.62 18.87
CA PRO A 74 1.06 3.21 17.59
C PRO A 74 -0.22 2.59 17.01
N LEU A 75 -0.79 1.58 17.68
CA LEU A 75 -2.02 0.88 17.31
C LEU A 75 -3.03 1.00 18.46
N ALA A 76 -4.21 1.53 18.15
CA ALA A 76 -5.36 1.55 19.03
C ALA A 76 -6.50 0.75 18.40
N ILE A 77 -7.10 -0.17 19.15
CA ILE A 77 -8.25 -0.98 18.72
C ILE A 77 -9.38 -0.71 19.70
N ASN A 78 -10.47 -0.10 19.21
CA ASN A 78 -11.70 0.05 19.96
C ASN A 78 -12.67 -1.05 19.52
N LEU A 79 -12.92 -2.04 20.37
CA LEU A 79 -13.85 -3.12 20.06
C LEU A 79 -15.29 -2.60 20.14
N ASP A 80 -16.00 -2.64 19.01
CA ASP A 80 -17.41 -2.22 18.93
C ASP A 80 -18.40 -3.37 19.21
N GLY A 81 -17.88 -4.59 19.38
CA GLY A 81 -18.66 -5.79 19.67
C GLY A 81 -19.37 -6.39 18.45
N SER A 82 -19.21 -5.80 17.26
CA SER A 82 -19.87 -6.27 16.05
C SER A 82 -19.12 -7.45 15.41
N MET A 83 -19.88 -8.40 14.85
CA MET A 83 -19.31 -9.49 14.05
C MET A 83 -18.60 -8.96 12.80
N TRP A 84 -19.06 -7.83 12.27
CA TRP A 84 -18.44 -7.18 11.11
C TRP A 84 -17.01 -6.74 11.42
N GLN A 85 -16.79 -6.08 12.56
CA GLN A 85 -15.46 -5.64 12.97
C GLN A 85 -14.51 -6.84 13.13
N LEU A 86 -14.97 -7.93 13.75
CA LEU A 86 -14.18 -9.16 13.90
C LEU A 86 -13.83 -9.80 12.54
N GLN A 87 -14.78 -9.85 11.61
CA GLN A 87 -14.55 -10.37 10.26
C GLN A 87 -13.53 -9.51 9.50
N TRP A 88 -13.66 -8.19 9.58
CA TRP A 88 -12.74 -7.27 8.95
C TRP A 88 -11.32 -7.39 9.52
N MET A 89 -11.19 -7.46 10.85
CA MET A 89 -9.89 -7.68 11.52
C MET A 89 -9.26 -9.01 11.06
N ALA A 90 -10.03 -10.08 10.99
CA ALA A 90 -9.55 -11.38 10.49
C ALA A 90 -9.11 -11.30 9.01
N GLN A 91 -9.84 -10.56 8.17
CA GLN A 91 -9.47 -10.36 6.76
C GLN A 91 -8.19 -9.54 6.60
N MET A 92 -8.02 -8.48 7.40
CA MET A 92 -6.79 -7.69 7.45
C MET A 92 -5.60 -8.55 7.84
N LEU A 93 -5.73 -9.37 8.89
CA LEU A 93 -4.68 -10.29 9.32
C LEU A 93 -4.33 -11.34 8.26
N LYS A 94 -5.32 -11.85 7.52
CA LYS A 94 -5.09 -12.79 6.39
C LYS A 94 -4.28 -12.16 5.25
N ASN A 95 -4.43 -10.85 5.03
CA ASN A 95 -3.66 -10.10 4.04
C ASN A 95 -2.26 -9.71 4.53
N CYS A 96 -1.88 -10.07 5.76
CA CYS A 96 -0.50 -9.92 6.26
C CYS A 96 0.39 -11.08 5.83
N ASN A 97 0.48 -11.32 4.52
CA ASN A 97 1.24 -12.42 3.91
C ASN A 97 2.56 -11.93 3.26
N PRO A 98 3.59 -12.81 3.13
CA PRO A 98 4.84 -12.51 2.43
C PRO A 98 4.68 -12.11 0.96
#